data_AF-A0A388T1T1-F1
#
_entry.id   AF-A0A388T1T1-F1
#
_cell.length_a   1.000
_cell.length_b   1.000
_cell.length_c   1.000
_cell.angle_alpha   90.00
_cell.angle_beta   90.00
_cell.angle_gamma   90.00
#
_symmetry.space_group_name_H-M   'P 1'
#
loop_
_entity.id
_entity.type
_entity.pdbx_description
1 polymer ?
#
loop_
_entity_poly.entity_id
_entity_poly.type
_entity_poly.pdbx_seq_one_letter_code
_entity_poly.pdbx_strand_id
1 'polypeptide(L)'
;MISRIDLRGDALPEGAALRDLLPRAEFDVEAALEKVRPICEDVRHRGTAALIEYAERFDGVTLDRVRVPEKALVEALEGLDPAVREALEESIRRTRTVHRAQRRETRTTQVVPGGTVTEKWVPVGRVGLYAPGGRSVYPSSVIMNAVPAQEAGVESVALASPPQKDFGGLPHPTILAACALLGVEEVYAVGGAQAVAMFAYGTSGPDGCAPANMVTGPGNVWVAAAKRYFTGRIGIDAEAGPTEIAVLADATADPAHVAADLISQAEHDPLAAAVLVTDSPELADAVERELAPQIAATKHVADRIVPALSGRQSAIVLVDGIDEGLRVVDAYGAEHLEIQTADAAAVAGRVRNAGAIFVGPWAPVSLGDYCAGSNHVLPTGGCACHSSGLSVQSFLRGVHIVDYSREALADVAHHVVTLAEAEDLPAHGAAVKVRFGGAEQDGRGGGAGQDRRGGGAEQDGRGGGAEQDGRGGGAGQDRRGGGAEQDGRGGGAGQDRRGGGAGQDGRDTGTGAVVGAGAGAGAGAGQDGRRGGAGQGARDTGAVIGAVIGAGQDARGTGTGQNTRGTGTGDGTVTGTGQDARRGGGDPDKPSDWKVPPSK
;
A
#
# COMPACT_ATOMS: atom_id res chain seq x y z
N MET A 1 -9.79 -27.47 -13.60
CA MET A 1 -10.53 -27.79 -12.37
C MET A 1 -9.74 -27.17 -11.23
N ILE A 2 -10.40 -26.53 -10.28
CA ILE A 2 -9.73 -25.91 -9.13
C ILE A 2 -9.09 -27.01 -8.26
N SER A 3 -7.93 -26.73 -7.68
CA SER A 3 -7.22 -27.71 -6.86
C SER A 3 -7.83 -27.82 -5.46
N ARG A 4 -7.56 -28.92 -4.74
CA ARG A 4 -7.93 -29.08 -3.32
C ARG A 4 -6.70 -29.24 -2.45
N ILE A 5 -6.70 -28.60 -1.30
CA ILE A 5 -5.69 -28.73 -0.25
C ILE A 5 -6.42 -29.21 1.01
N ASP A 6 -6.04 -30.36 1.54
CA ASP A 6 -6.65 -30.92 2.75
C ASP A 6 -5.75 -30.65 3.95
N LEU A 7 -6.17 -29.73 4.82
CA LEU A 7 -5.46 -29.34 6.04
C LEU A 7 -6.14 -29.90 7.30
N ARG A 8 -7.03 -30.88 7.18
CA ARG A 8 -7.69 -31.50 8.33
C ARG A 8 -6.73 -32.33 9.19
N GLY A 9 -7.01 -32.41 10.48
CA GLY A 9 -6.22 -33.14 11.48
C GLY A 9 -4.80 -32.60 11.62
N ASP A 10 -3.83 -33.52 11.67
CA ASP A 10 -2.40 -33.20 11.86
C ASP A 10 -1.77 -32.51 10.63
N ALA A 11 -2.51 -32.32 9.54
CA ALA A 11 -2.03 -31.67 8.33
C ALA A 11 -2.03 -30.13 8.42
N LEU A 12 -2.70 -29.53 9.41
CA LEU A 12 -2.66 -28.09 9.65
C LEU A 12 -1.39 -27.71 10.42
N PRO A 13 -0.36 -27.13 9.79
CA PRO A 13 0.85 -26.76 10.50
C PRO A 13 0.62 -25.58 11.46
N GLU A 14 1.50 -25.47 12.44
CA GLU A 14 1.60 -24.32 13.32
C GLU A 14 2.58 -23.27 12.78
N GLY A 15 2.33 -22.00 13.12
CA GLY A 15 3.26 -20.90 12.85
C GLY A 15 3.45 -20.60 11.36
N ALA A 16 4.68 -20.24 10.98
CA ALA A 16 4.99 -19.70 9.66
C ALA A 16 4.78 -20.71 8.51
N ALA A 17 4.89 -22.01 8.78
CA ALA A 17 4.74 -23.05 7.77
C ALA A 17 3.34 -23.08 7.14
N LEU A 18 2.32 -22.60 7.84
CA LEU A 18 0.96 -22.50 7.29
C LEU A 18 0.93 -21.56 6.07
N ARG A 19 1.59 -20.41 6.16
CA ARG A 19 1.61 -19.42 5.08
C ARG A 19 2.23 -19.98 3.79
N ASP A 20 3.27 -20.80 3.91
CA ASP A 20 4.01 -21.35 2.78
C ASP A 20 3.24 -22.47 2.04
N LEU A 21 2.26 -23.10 2.69
CA LEU A 21 1.41 -24.13 2.09
C LEU A 21 0.20 -23.58 1.33
N LEU A 22 -0.18 -22.32 1.58
CA LEU A 22 -1.38 -21.74 1.00
C LEU A 22 -1.15 -21.31 -0.46
N PRO A 23 -2.18 -21.44 -1.32
CA PRO A 23 -2.04 -21.22 -2.75
C PRO A 23 -1.82 -19.73 -3.04
N ARG A 24 -0.75 -19.38 -3.75
CA ARG A 24 -0.46 -17.98 -4.11
C ARG A 24 0.14 -17.84 -5.49
N ALA A 25 -0.19 -16.71 -6.12
CA ALA A 25 0.37 -16.34 -7.40
C ALA A 25 1.87 -16.06 -7.25
N GLU A 26 2.64 -16.54 -8.22
CA GLU A 26 4.07 -16.23 -8.30
C GLU A 26 4.23 -14.81 -8.84
N PHE A 27 4.82 -13.92 -8.05
CA PHE A 27 4.95 -12.51 -8.41
C PHE A 27 6.35 -11.99 -8.09
N ASP A 28 7.20 -11.90 -9.11
CA ASP A 28 8.60 -11.50 -8.96
C ASP A 28 8.79 -10.01 -9.26
N VAL A 29 8.59 -9.19 -8.22
CA VAL A 29 8.83 -7.75 -8.26
C VAL A 29 10.32 -7.44 -8.44
N GLU A 30 11.22 -8.28 -7.94
CA GLU A 30 12.66 -8.03 -7.97
C GLU A 30 13.21 -8.14 -9.40
N ALA A 31 12.81 -9.19 -10.13
CA ALA A 31 13.15 -9.31 -11.55
C ALA A 31 12.54 -8.18 -12.41
N ALA A 32 11.37 -7.66 -12.03
CA ALA A 32 10.79 -6.49 -12.68
C ALA A 32 11.56 -5.21 -12.35
N LEU A 33 12.05 -5.06 -11.12
CA LEU A 33 12.79 -3.88 -10.64
C LEU A 33 14.06 -3.64 -11.46
N GLU A 34 14.81 -4.69 -11.80
CA GLU A 34 15.99 -4.60 -12.67
C GLU A 34 15.67 -3.97 -14.04
N LYS A 35 14.49 -4.29 -14.59
CA LYS A 35 14.03 -3.79 -15.90
C LYS A 35 13.36 -2.43 -15.81
N VAL A 36 12.75 -2.09 -14.66
CA VAL A 36 12.11 -0.80 -14.41
C VAL A 36 13.12 0.31 -14.18
N ARG A 37 14.23 0.04 -13.49
CA ARG A 37 15.23 1.06 -13.16
C ARG A 37 15.72 1.86 -14.38
N PRO A 38 16.10 1.25 -15.52
CA PRO A 38 16.45 1.98 -16.73
C PRO A 38 15.32 2.89 -17.22
N ILE A 39 14.06 2.44 -17.21
CA ILE A 39 12.89 3.24 -17.62
C ILE A 39 12.75 4.47 -16.71
N CYS A 40 12.88 4.28 -15.40
CA CYS A 40 12.78 5.38 -14.44
C CYS A 40 13.90 6.42 -14.60
N GLU A 41 15.16 6.00 -14.75
CA GLU A 41 16.27 6.93 -14.98
C GLU A 41 16.18 7.63 -16.33
N ASP A 42 15.63 6.96 -17.33
CA ASP A 42 15.41 7.56 -18.64
C ASP A 42 14.38 8.70 -18.59
N VAL A 43 13.28 8.51 -17.85
CA VAL A 43 12.32 9.60 -17.55
C VAL A 43 12.98 10.72 -16.75
N ARG A 44 13.85 10.40 -15.80
CA ARG A 44 14.60 11.41 -15.03
C ARG A 44 15.45 12.33 -15.91
N HIS A 45 16.12 11.75 -16.90
CA HIS A 45 17.09 12.46 -17.72
C HIS A 45 16.47 13.13 -18.95
N ARG A 46 15.46 12.51 -19.57
CA ARG A 46 14.84 13.00 -20.82
C ARG A 46 13.45 13.60 -20.64
N GLY A 47 12.84 13.43 -19.46
CA GLY A 47 11.52 13.97 -19.15
C GLY A 47 10.44 13.49 -20.13
N THR A 48 9.60 14.42 -20.59
CA THR A 48 8.45 14.15 -21.47
C THR A 48 8.82 13.41 -22.76
N ALA A 49 10.03 13.60 -23.30
CA ALA A 49 10.47 12.91 -24.51
C ALA A 49 10.54 11.38 -24.31
N ALA A 50 11.01 10.91 -23.15
CA ALA A 50 11.00 9.49 -22.83
C ALA A 50 9.57 8.95 -22.69
N LEU A 51 8.66 9.73 -22.11
CA LEU A 51 7.26 9.32 -21.95
C LEU A 51 6.57 9.08 -23.29
N ILE A 52 6.78 9.97 -24.27
CA ILE A 52 6.23 9.83 -25.62
C ILE A 52 6.80 8.58 -26.31
N GLU A 53 8.11 8.35 -26.21
CA GLU A 53 8.76 7.16 -26.77
C GLU A 53 8.22 5.86 -26.15
N TYR A 54 8.03 5.83 -24.82
CA TYR A 54 7.47 4.67 -24.15
C TYR A 54 5.99 4.44 -24.45
N ALA A 55 5.21 5.49 -24.71
CA ALA A 55 3.84 5.37 -25.20
C ALA A 55 3.80 4.68 -26.58
N GLU A 56 4.72 5.04 -27.48
CA GLU A 56 4.82 4.37 -28.78
C GLU A 56 5.29 2.92 -28.62
N ARG A 57 6.26 2.66 -27.75
CA ARG A 57 6.84 1.33 -27.57
C ARG A 57 5.90 0.33 -26.87
N PHE A 58 5.22 0.76 -25.81
CA PHE A 58 4.44 -0.13 -24.95
C PHE A 58 2.95 -0.08 -25.25
N ASP A 59 2.43 1.10 -25.55
CA ASP A 59 1.00 1.29 -25.84
C ASP A 59 0.73 1.34 -27.37
N GLY A 60 1.78 1.47 -28.18
CA GLY A 60 1.69 1.55 -29.64
C GLY A 60 1.09 2.86 -30.14
N VAL A 61 1.11 3.91 -29.32
CA VAL A 61 0.50 5.21 -29.62
C VAL A 61 1.61 6.27 -29.74
N THR A 62 1.69 6.94 -30.88
CA THR A 62 2.51 8.15 -31.01
C THR A 62 1.73 9.34 -30.44
N LEU A 63 2.28 9.99 -29.42
CA LEU A 63 1.68 11.14 -28.75
C LEU A 63 2.39 12.44 -29.13
N ASP A 64 1.63 13.47 -29.47
CA ASP A 64 2.19 14.83 -29.61
C ASP A 64 2.42 15.50 -28.24
N ARG A 65 1.61 15.13 -27.26
CA ARG A 65 1.67 15.61 -25.87
C ARG A 65 1.16 14.55 -24.91
N VAL A 66 1.71 14.58 -23.70
CA VAL A 66 1.33 13.66 -22.62
C VAL A 66 0.17 14.19 -21.78
N ARG A 67 -0.01 15.51 -21.67
CA ARG A 67 -1.10 16.10 -20.90
C ARG A 67 -2.39 16.05 -21.70
N VAL A 68 -3.44 15.46 -21.13
CA VAL A 68 -4.77 15.38 -21.74
C VAL A 68 -5.38 16.79 -21.76
N PRO A 69 -5.91 17.26 -22.91
CA PRO A 69 -6.62 18.53 -22.97
C PRO A 69 -7.90 18.52 -22.11
N GLU A 70 -8.16 19.61 -21.39
CA GLU A 70 -9.37 19.76 -20.56
C GLU A 70 -10.66 19.54 -21.36
N LYS A 71 -10.70 20.01 -22.62
CA LYS A 71 -11.81 19.79 -23.54
C LYS A 71 -12.18 18.31 -23.70
N ALA A 72 -11.19 17.41 -23.69
CA ALA A 72 -11.43 15.97 -23.79
C ALA A 72 -12.08 15.39 -22.52
N LEU A 73 -11.80 15.96 -21.35
CA LEU A 73 -12.47 15.59 -20.09
C LEU A 73 -13.95 15.98 -20.13
N VAL A 74 -14.24 17.21 -20.60
CA VAL A 74 -15.60 17.73 -20.75
C VAL A 74 -16.38 16.90 -21.76
N GLU A 75 -15.83 16.66 -22.95
CA GLU A 75 -16.47 15.85 -23.99
C GLU A 75 -16.72 14.41 -23.52
N ALA A 76 -15.79 13.82 -22.77
CA ALA A 76 -15.96 12.49 -22.21
C ALA A 76 -17.11 12.44 -21.18
N LEU A 77 -17.28 13.48 -20.36
CA LEU A 77 -18.37 13.57 -19.40
C LEU A 77 -19.73 13.83 -20.09
N GLU A 78 -19.77 14.71 -21.08
CA GLU A 78 -20.99 15.02 -21.84
C GLU A 78 -21.45 13.82 -22.68
N GLY A 79 -20.51 13.03 -23.21
CA GLY A 79 -20.78 11.82 -23.98
C GLY A 79 -20.94 10.54 -23.15
N LEU A 80 -20.84 10.62 -21.82
CA LEU A 80 -20.95 9.44 -20.96
C LEU A 80 -22.39 8.92 -20.95
N ASP A 81 -22.55 7.60 -21.04
CA ASP A 81 -23.85 6.95 -20.89
C ASP A 81 -24.51 7.41 -19.56
N PRO A 82 -25.77 7.91 -19.58
CA PRO A 82 -26.44 8.42 -18.39
C PRO A 82 -26.52 7.42 -17.23
N ALA A 83 -26.69 6.13 -17.50
CA ALA A 83 -26.75 5.10 -16.46
C ALA A 83 -25.37 4.86 -15.84
N VAL A 84 -24.30 4.90 -16.65
CA VAL A 84 -22.92 4.82 -16.15
C VAL A 84 -22.60 6.05 -15.30
N ARG A 85 -23.03 7.24 -15.73
CA ARG A 85 -22.87 8.47 -14.96
C ARG A 85 -23.53 8.37 -13.59
N GLU A 86 -24.81 7.97 -13.54
CA GLU A 86 -25.54 7.80 -12.28
C GLU A 86 -24.84 6.82 -11.33
N ALA A 87 -24.34 5.70 -11.86
CA ALA A 87 -23.57 4.72 -11.07
C ALA A 87 -22.26 5.30 -10.51
N LEU A 88 -21.51 6.07 -11.31
CA LEU A 88 -20.29 6.74 -10.84
C LEU A 88 -20.61 7.79 -9.77
N GLU A 89 -21.66 8.59 -9.96
CA GLU A 89 -22.09 9.61 -8.98
C GLU A 89 -22.49 8.97 -7.64
N GLU A 90 -23.23 7.84 -7.66
CA GLU A 90 -23.58 7.10 -6.44
C GLU A 90 -22.37 6.48 -5.76
N SER A 91 -21.44 5.90 -6.53
CA SER A 91 -20.15 5.40 -6.02
C SER A 91 -19.37 6.52 -5.31
N ILE A 92 -19.21 7.67 -5.96
CA ILE A 92 -18.56 8.86 -5.38
C ILE A 92 -19.25 9.28 -4.07
N ARG A 93 -20.57 9.36 -4.06
CA ARG A 93 -21.35 9.78 -2.87
C ARG A 93 -21.10 8.84 -1.68
N ARG A 94 -21.14 7.52 -1.90
CA ARG A 94 -20.92 6.53 -0.84
C ARG A 94 -19.47 6.52 -0.36
N THR A 95 -18.51 6.55 -1.28
CA THR A 95 -17.08 6.60 -0.93
C THR A 95 -16.74 7.85 -0.13
N ARG A 96 -17.29 9.02 -0.51
CA ARG A 96 -17.12 10.27 0.28
C ARG A 96 -17.72 10.14 1.68
N THR A 97 -18.90 9.52 1.80
CA THR A 97 -19.58 9.33 3.10
C THR A 97 -18.69 8.56 4.09
N VAL A 98 -18.11 7.44 3.64
CA VAL A 98 -17.25 6.59 4.49
C VAL A 98 -15.92 7.29 4.80
N HIS A 99 -15.23 7.83 3.80
CA HIS A 99 -13.90 8.41 3.99
C HIS A 99 -13.93 9.70 4.82
N ARG A 100 -15.00 10.48 4.71
CA ARG A 100 -15.21 11.64 5.60
C ARG A 100 -15.31 11.23 7.06
N ALA A 101 -16.07 10.18 7.35
CA ALA A 101 -16.26 9.68 8.71
C ALA A 101 -14.96 9.13 9.33
N GLN A 102 -14.01 8.70 8.50
CA GLN A 102 -12.72 8.19 8.95
C GLN A 102 -11.70 9.31 9.27
N ARG A 103 -11.90 10.54 8.78
CA ARG A 103 -10.86 11.60 8.87
C ARG A 103 -10.54 11.92 10.34
N ARG A 104 -9.24 11.87 10.70
CA ARG A 104 -8.78 12.20 12.06
C ARG A 104 -8.80 13.69 12.31
N GLU A 105 -9.21 14.06 13.52
CA GLU A 105 -9.18 15.42 14.02
C GLU A 105 -7.90 15.69 14.82
N THR A 106 -7.51 16.97 14.92
CA THR A 106 -6.37 17.37 15.76
C THR A 106 -6.72 17.18 17.23
N ARG A 107 -5.84 16.53 17.99
CA ARG A 107 -6.06 16.24 19.41
C ARG A 107 -4.91 16.76 20.27
N THR A 108 -5.23 17.53 21.29
CA THR A 108 -4.28 17.95 22.33
C THR A 108 -4.45 17.11 23.58
N THR A 109 -3.35 16.53 24.05
CA THR A 109 -3.28 15.80 25.32
C THR A 109 -2.45 16.61 26.30
N GLN A 110 -3.04 16.95 27.44
CA GLN A 110 -2.30 17.51 28.56
C GLN A 110 -1.60 16.36 29.30
N VAL A 111 -0.27 16.39 29.32
CA VAL A 111 0.55 15.38 30.00
C VAL A 111 0.72 15.77 31.47
N VAL A 112 1.00 17.06 31.72
CA VAL A 112 1.13 17.67 33.05
C VAL A 112 0.57 19.10 33.01
N PRO A 113 0.28 19.74 34.16
CA PRO A 113 -0.01 21.18 34.20
C PRO A 113 1.06 21.99 33.46
N GLY A 114 0.66 22.74 32.43
CA GLY A 114 1.57 23.51 31.59
C GLY A 114 2.46 22.70 30.64
N GLY A 115 2.20 21.40 30.43
CA GLY A 115 2.91 20.55 29.46
C GLY A 115 1.94 19.74 28.60
N THR A 116 1.95 19.94 27.29
CA THR A 116 1.00 19.35 26.35
C THR A 116 1.68 18.77 25.12
N VAL A 117 1.03 17.78 24.52
CA VAL A 117 1.37 17.22 23.21
C VAL A 117 0.12 17.26 22.33
N THR A 118 0.19 17.98 21.22
CA THR A 118 -0.87 18.01 20.20
C THR A 118 -0.48 17.15 19.00
N GLU A 119 -1.33 16.20 18.64
CA GLU A 119 -1.24 15.46 17.38
C GLU A 119 -2.05 16.19 16.31
N LYS A 120 -1.35 16.81 15.36
CA LYS A 120 -1.94 17.50 14.20
C LYS A 120 -1.83 16.61 12.97
N TRP A 121 -2.94 16.42 12.26
CA TRP A 121 -2.98 15.67 11.00
C TRP A 121 -2.85 16.62 9.80
N VAL A 122 -1.82 16.41 8.99
CA VAL A 122 -1.48 17.27 7.84
C VAL A 122 -1.56 16.45 6.55
N PRO A 123 -2.33 16.88 5.54
CA PRO A 123 -2.39 16.18 4.26
C PRO A 123 -1.04 16.20 3.54
N VAL A 124 -0.82 15.22 2.66
CA VAL A 124 0.25 15.30 1.66
C VAL A 124 -0.03 16.48 0.72
N GLY A 125 1.02 17.20 0.32
CA GLY A 125 0.84 18.41 -0.49
C GLY A 125 0.34 18.10 -1.90
N ARG A 126 0.97 17.12 -2.55
CA ARG A 126 0.62 16.69 -3.91
C ARG A 126 0.65 15.17 -4.06
N VAL A 127 -0.36 14.62 -4.75
CA VAL A 127 -0.47 13.20 -5.06
C VAL A 127 -0.57 12.95 -6.57
N GLY A 128 0.13 11.92 -7.04
CA GLY A 128 -0.08 11.31 -8.35
C GLY A 128 -0.94 10.06 -8.23
N LEU A 129 -2.04 9.98 -8.95
CA LEU A 129 -2.94 8.84 -8.96
C LEU A 129 -2.70 8.05 -10.24
N TYR A 130 -2.53 6.75 -10.14
CA TYR A 130 -2.43 5.86 -11.30
C TYR A 130 -3.72 5.07 -11.47
N ALA A 131 -4.33 5.16 -12.65
CA ALA A 131 -5.49 4.37 -13.03
C ALA A 131 -5.09 3.39 -14.15
N PRO A 132 -5.31 2.07 -13.97
CA PRO A 132 -5.08 1.09 -15.03
C PRO A 132 -5.91 1.35 -16.29
N GLY A 133 -5.33 1.00 -17.44
CA GLY A 133 -5.96 1.05 -18.76
C GLY A 133 -5.44 -0.06 -19.68
N GLY A 134 -5.97 -0.14 -20.90
CA GLY A 134 -5.63 -1.20 -21.86
C GLY A 134 -6.56 -2.40 -21.73
N ARG A 135 -6.07 -3.53 -21.21
CA ARG A 135 -6.85 -4.79 -21.11
C ARG A 135 -8.09 -4.69 -20.21
N SER A 136 -8.01 -3.82 -19.22
CA SER A 136 -9.10 -3.51 -18.31
C SER A 136 -9.11 -2.01 -18.02
N VAL A 137 -10.30 -1.44 -17.94
CA VAL A 137 -10.53 -0.01 -17.72
C VAL A 137 -11.39 0.16 -16.47
N TYR A 138 -10.86 0.84 -15.46
CA TYR A 138 -11.49 0.92 -14.14
C TYR A 138 -11.77 2.38 -13.73
N PRO A 139 -12.91 2.97 -14.14
CA PRO A 139 -13.32 4.29 -13.62
C PRO A 139 -13.57 4.25 -12.11
N SER A 140 -13.92 3.10 -11.55
CA SER A 140 -14.00 2.88 -10.09
C SER A 140 -12.65 3.15 -9.41
N SER A 141 -11.52 2.72 -9.99
CA SER A 141 -10.20 3.00 -9.41
C SER A 141 -9.83 4.48 -9.40
N VAL A 142 -10.38 5.29 -10.31
CA VAL A 142 -10.26 6.75 -10.25
C VAL A 142 -10.94 7.27 -8.98
N ILE A 143 -12.18 6.83 -8.73
CA ILE A 143 -12.96 7.21 -7.55
C ILE A 143 -12.23 6.80 -6.26
N MET A 144 -11.83 5.53 -6.18
CA MET A 144 -11.21 4.96 -4.98
C MET A 144 -9.84 5.57 -4.66
N ASN A 145 -9.16 6.20 -5.63
CA ASN A 145 -7.93 6.95 -5.39
C ASN A 145 -8.19 8.43 -5.07
N ALA A 146 -9.04 9.09 -5.86
CA ALA A 146 -9.21 10.54 -5.76
C ALA A 146 -10.05 10.96 -4.56
N VAL A 147 -11.13 10.24 -4.25
CA VAL A 147 -12.03 10.58 -3.13
C VAL A 147 -11.31 10.62 -1.78
N PRO A 148 -10.54 9.59 -1.35
CA PRO A 148 -9.83 9.68 -0.07
C PRO A 148 -8.80 10.80 -0.03
N ALA A 149 -8.11 11.10 -1.14
CA ALA A 149 -7.19 12.23 -1.22
C ALA A 149 -7.91 13.57 -1.05
N GLN A 150 -9.08 13.74 -1.68
CA GLN A 150 -9.91 14.93 -1.54
C GLN A 150 -10.46 15.09 -0.12
N GLU A 151 -10.99 14.03 0.49
CA GLU A 151 -11.52 14.09 1.87
C GLU A 151 -10.40 14.30 2.90
N ALA A 152 -9.15 13.93 2.59
CA ALA A 152 -7.99 14.28 3.43
C ALA A 152 -7.63 15.77 3.34
N GLY A 153 -8.01 16.44 2.25
CA GLY A 153 -7.67 17.83 1.96
C GLY A 153 -6.37 17.99 1.17
N VAL A 154 -6.01 17.02 0.33
CA VAL A 154 -4.86 17.15 -0.58
C VAL A 154 -5.14 18.27 -1.60
N GLU A 155 -4.25 19.24 -1.68
CA GLU A 155 -4.45 20.46 -2.47
C GLU A 155 -4.18 20.26 -3.96
N SER A 156 -3.32 19.30 -4.32
CA SER A 156 -2.90 19.07 -5.69
C SER A 156 -2.96 17.59 -6.05
N VAL A 157 -3.79 17.27 -7.05
CA VAL A 157 -4.02 15.90 -7.52
C VAL A 157 -3.78 15.86 -9.02
N ALA A 158 -2.93 14.94 -9.47
CA ALA A 158 -2.76 14.62 -10.88
C ALA A 158 -3.03 13.14 -11.12
N LEU A 159 -3.58 12.77 -12.28
CA LEU A 159 -3.88 11.38 -12.63
C LEU A 159 -3.16 10.97 -13.90
N ALA A 160 -2.62 9.75 -13.93
CA ALA A 160 -2.05 9.14 -15.10
C ALA A 160 -2.80 7.84 -15.44
N SER A 161 -3.09 7.65 -16.72
CA SER A 161 -3.65 6.43 -17.27
C SER A 161 -3.01 6.15 -18.62
N PRO A 162 -2.77 4.88 -19.00
CA PRO A 162 -2.19 4.54 -20.29
C PRO A 162 -2.98 5.13 -21.47
N PRO A 163 -2.30 5.65 -22.51
CA PRO A 163 -2.94 6.06 -23.76
C PRO A 163 -3.50 4.83 -24.48
N GLN A 164 -4.59 5.00 -25.23
CA GLN A 164 -5.22 3.90 -25.96
C GLN A 164 -5.45 4.24 -27.43
N LYS A 165 -5.07 3.31 -28.32
CA LYS A 165 -5.18 3.45 -29.78
C LYS A 165 -6.61 3.74 -30.22
N ASP A 166 -7.58 3.00 -29.67
CA ASP A 166 -9.00 3.09 -30.03
C ASP A 166 -9.64 4.43 -29.64
N PHE A 167 -8.93 5.22 -28.81
CA PHE A 167 -9.37 6.53 -28.34
C PHE A 167 -8.40 7.64 -28.76
N GLY A 168 -7.74 7.48 -29.92
CA GLY A 168 -6.88 8.51 -30.50
C GLY A 168 -5.66 8.85 -29.64
N GLY A 169 -5.21 7.90 -28.81
CA GLY A 169 -4.09 8.07 -27.90
C GLY A 169 -4.45 8.69 -26.55
N LEU A 170 -5.72 8.96 -26.29
CA LEU A 170 -6.17 9.38 -24.96
C LEU A 170 -6.46 8.17 -24.06
N PRO A 171 -6.47 8.36 -22.72
CA PRO A 171 -7.09 7.41 -21.83
C PRO A 171 -8.56 7.16 -22.18
N HIS A 172 -9.10 6.02 -21.73
CA HIS A 172 -10.48 5.64 -22.02
C HIS A 172 -11.49 6.72 -21.56
N PRO A 173 -12.54 7.02 -22.34
CA PRO A 173 -13.51 8.08 -22.02
C PRO A 173 -14.13 7.96 -20.63
N THR A 174 -14.42 6.75 -20.14
CA THR A 174 -14.96 6.58 -18.77
C THR A 174 -13.98 6.99 -17.67
N ILE A 175 -12.67 6.83 -17.88
CA ILE A 175 -11.64 7.35 -16.94
C ILE A 175 -11.65 8.86 -16.95
N LEU A 176 -11.68 9.46 -18.14
CA LEU A 176 -11.71 10.92 -18.31
C LEU A 176 -12.98 11.54 -17.72
N ALA A 177 -14.13 10.92 -17.93
CA ALA A 177 -15.41 11.35 -17.36
C ALA A 177 -15.42 11.22 -15.83
N ALA A 178 -14.86 10.15 -15.27
CA ALA A 178 -14.70 10.01 -13.82
C ALA A 178 -13.78 11.11 -13.24
N CYS A 179 -12.68 11.43 -13.92
CA CYS A 179 -11.82 12.55 -13.55
C CYS A 179 -12.60 13.88 -13.55
N ALA A 180 -13.38 14.14 -14.60
CA ALA A 180 -14.21 15.34 -14.71
C ALA A 180 -15.26 15.44 -13.58
N LEU A 181 -15.98 14.35 -13.27
CA LEU A 181 -16.95 14.30 -12.16
C LEU A 181 -16.30 14.63 -10.80
N LEU A 182 -15.03 14.25 -10.63
CA LEU A 182 -14.27 14.47 -9.41
C LEU A 182 -13.53 15.82 -9.41
N GLY A 183 -13.51 16.57 -10.51
CA GLY A 183 -12.74 17.81 -10.64
C GLY A 183 -11.22 17.57 -10.73
N VAL A 184 -10.78 16.42 -11.24
CA VAL A 184 -9.36 16.14 -11.51
C VAL A 184 -9.03 16.61 -12.93
N GLU A 185 -8.43 17.79 -13.02
CA GLU A 185 -8.13 18.47 -14.30
C GLU A 185 -6.74 18.14 -14.86
N GLU A 186 -5.81 17.75 -14.00
CA GLU A 186 -4.43 17.44 -14.39
C GLU A 186 -4.30 15.94 -14.72
N VAL A 187 -4.67 15.57 -15.96
CA VAL A 187 -4.65 14.18 -16.44
C VAL A 187 -3.56 13.97 -17.49
N TYR A 188 -2.86 12.83 -17.40
CA TYR A 188 -1.77 12.44 -18.30
C TYR A 188 -2.06 11.10 -19.00
N ALA A 189 -1.84 11.08 -20.30
CA ALA A 189 -1.88 9.89 -21.15
C ALA A 189 -0.55 9.13 -21.05
N VAL A 190 -0.27 8.57 -19.87
CA VAL A 190 0.99 7.89 -19.54
C VAL A 190 0.68 6.66 -18.69
N GLY A 191 1.20 5.51 -19.10
CA GLY A 191 1.01 4.22 -18.39
C GLY A 191 2.22 3.76 -17.58
N GLY A 192 2.09 2.62 -16.90
CA GLY A 192 3.20 1.79 -16.45
C GLY A 192 4.20 2.45 -15.48
N ALA A 193 5.43 1.93 -15.48
CA ALA A 193 6.52 2.41 -14.65
C ALA A 193 6.91 3.87 -14.96
N GLN A 194 6.75 4.28 -16.23
CA GLN A 194 7.05 5.62 -16.70
C GLN A 194 6.09 6.68 -16.10
N ALA A 195 4.82 6.33 -15.82
CA ALA A 195 3.89 7.21 -15.10
C ALA A 195 4.35 7.45 -13.65
N VAL A 196 4.75 6.39 -12.95
CA VAL A 196 5.27 6.51 -11.57
C VAL A 196 6.55 7.35 -11.55
N ALA A 197 7.46 7.13 -12.51
CA ALA A 197 8.68 7.91 -12.65
C ALA A 197 8.41 9.39 -12.96
N MET A 198 7.43 9.68 -13.82
CA MET A 198 6.97 11.04 -14.10
C MET A 198 6.50 11.72 -12.82
N PHE A 199 5.68 11.07 -12.00
CA PHE A 199 5.25 11.65 -10.72
C PHE A 199 6.40 11.78 -9.71
N ALA A 200 7.34 10.84 -9.65
CA ALA A 200 8.43 10.87 -8.67
C ALA A 200 9.51 11.92 -9.00
N TYR A 201 9.81 12.13 -10.28
CA TYR A 201 10.84 13.07 -10.72
C TYR A 201 10.27 14.41 -11.17
N GLY A 202 9.03 14.43 -11.65
CA GLY A 202 8.48 15.52 -12.43
C GLY A 202 9.04 15.56 -13.85
N THR A 203 8.40 16.31 -14.73
CA THR A 203 8.88 16.65 -16.07
C THR A 203 8.72 18.15 -16.32
N SER A 204 9.63 18.70 -17.12
CA SER A 204 9.62 20.13 -17.47
C SER A 204 8.84 20.40 -18.76
N GLY A 205 8.45 21.65 -18.97
CA GLY A 205 7.80 22.12 -20.20
C GLY A 205 6.32 22.47 -20.02
N PRO A 206 5.65 22.96 -21.08
CA PRO A 206 4.26 23.41 -21.02
C PRO A 206 3.26 22.32 -20.62
N ASP A 207 3.55 21.08 -20.99
CA ASP A 207 2.78 19.88 -20.64
C ASP A 207 3.50 19.04 -19.58
N GLY A 208 4.44 19.65 -18.84
CA GLY A 208 5.20 18.99 -17.79
C GLY A 208 4.33 18.61 -16.60
N CYS A 209 4.81 17.65 -15.82
CA CYS A 209 4.20 17.21 -14.57
C CYS A 209 5.05 17.67 -13.40
N ALA A 210 4.46 18.38 -12.43
CA ALA A 210 5.17 18.68 -11.19
C ALA A 210 5.32 17.39 -10.35
N PRO A 211 6.47 17.19 -9.68
CA PRO A 211 6.68 16.00 -8.87
C PRO A 211 5.66 15.92 -7.72
N ALA A 212 5.20 14.70 -7.42
CA ALA A 212 4.29 14.40 -6.33
C ALA A 212 5.04 14.00 -5.06
N ASN A 213 4.41 14.17 -3.90
CA ASN A 213 4.93 13.65 -2.63
C ASN A 213 4.54 12.18 -2.41
N MET A 214 3.47 11.73 -3.05
CA MET A 214 2.93 10.38 -2.94
C MET A 214 2.37 9.92 -4.28
N VAL A 215 2.50 8.63 -4.59
CA VAL A 215 1.85 8.00 -5.74
C VAL A 215 1.03 6.80 -5.30
N THR A 216 -0.25 6.77 -5.68
CA THR A 216 -1.20 5.69 -5.32
C THR A 216 -1.86 5.10 -6.55
N GLY A 217 -2.53 3.97 -6.36
CA GLY A 217 -3.38 3.34 -7.37
C GLY A 217 -2.81 2.02 -7.87
N PRO A 218 -3.65 1.00 -8.07
CA PRO A 218 -3.19 -0.34 -8.41
C PRO A 218 -2.57 -0.35 -9.81
N GLY A 219 -1.69 -1.31 -10.07
CA GLY A 219 -1.11 -1.49 -11.39
C GLY A 219 -0.47 -2.86 -11.54
N ASN A 220 0.00 -3.14 -12.75
CA ASN A 220 0.73 -4.37 -13.02
C ASN A 220 2.09 -4.39 -12.30
N VAL A 221 2.82 -5.50 -12.44
CA VAL A 221 4.16 -5.69 -11.85
C VAL A 221 5.14 -4.54 -12.14
N TRP A 222 5.02 -3.87 -13.29
CA TRP A 222 5.90 -2.75 -13.64
C TRP A 222 5.61 -1.50 -12.82
N VAL A 223 4.34 -1.23 -12.54
CA VAL A 223 3.92 -0.13 -11.65
C VAL A 223 4.33 -0.43 -10.22
N ALA A 224 4.10 -1.67 -9.75
CA ALA A 224 4.51 -2.11 -8.43
C ALA A 224 6.04 -2.00 -8.22
N ALA A 225 6.83 -2.50 -9.18
CA ALA A 225 8.28 -2.38 -9.15
C ALA A 225 8.76 -0.92 -9.23
N ALA A 226 8.08 -0.04 -9.98
CA ALA A 226 8.42 1.38 -10.00
C ALA A 226 8.10 2.07 -8.66
N LYS A 227 6.96 1.77 -8.04
CA LYS A 227 6.64 2.26 -6.69
C LYS A 227 7.70 1.84 -5.68
N ARG A 228 8.09 0.56 -5.71
CA ARG A 228 9.17 0.02 -4.87
C ARG A 228 10.49 0.75 -5.13
N TYR A 229 10.86 0.98 -6.39
CA TYR A 229 12.07 1.72 -6.78
C TYR A 229 12.15 3.11 -6.13
N PHE A 230 11.01 3.78 -5.97
CA PHE A 230 10.93 5.13 -5.42
C PHE A 230 10.64 5.21 -3.92
N THR A 231 10.64 4.08 -3.22
CA THR A 231 10.51 4.05 -1.76
C THR A 231 11.59 4.92 -1.13
N GLY A 232 11.19 5.83 -0.23
CA GLY A 232 12.07 6.80 0.42
C GLY A 232 12.20 8.13 -0.34
N ARG A 233 11.79 8.21 -1.61
CA ARG A 233 11.68 9.47 -2.36
C ARG A 233 10.25 10.03 -2.32
N ILE A 234 9.27 9.17 -2.54
CA ILE A 234 7.84 9.48 -2.47
C ILE A 234 7.15 8.48 -1.53
N GLY A 235 6.01 8.87 -0.99
CA GLY A 235 5.08 7.91 -0.38
C GLY A 235 4.45 7.01 -1.44
N ILE A 236 4.15 5.79 -1.06
CA ILE A 236 3.35 4.85 -1.85
C ILE A 236 2.25 4.28 -0.94
N ASP A 237 1.16 3.83 -1.54
CA ASP A 237 0.06 3.15 -0.85
C ASP A 237 0.45 1.74 -0.40
N ALA A 238 0.66 0.84 -1.36
CA ALA A 238 1.09 -0.54 -1.13
C ALA A 238 1.80 -1.08 -2.38
N GLU A 239 2.63 -2.11 -2.19
CA GLU A 239 3.13 -2.92 -3.30
C GLU A 239 2.00 -3.85 -3.76
N ALA A 240 1.34 -3.49 -4.86
CA ALA A 240 0.29 -4.32 -5.44
C ALA A 240 0.89 -5.55 -6.13
N GLY A 241 0.53 -6.73 -5.63
CA GLY A 241 0.63 -8.02 -6.32
C GLY A 241 -0.68 -8.41 -7.03
N PRO A 242 -0.77 -9.65 -7.55
CA PRO A 242 -2.00 -10.18 -8.14
C PRO A 242 -3.15 -10.09 -7.15
N THR A 243 -4.35 -9.84 -7.66
CA THR A 243 -5.55 -9.64 -6.83
C THR A 243 -6.10 -10.97 -6.32
N GLU A 244 -6.61 -10.99 -5.10
CA GLU A 244 -6.95 -12.23 -4.37
C GLU A 244 -8.32 -12.16 -3.67
N ILE A 245 -9.10 -13.24 -3.72
CA ILE A 245 -10.27 -13.46 -2.86
C ILE A 245 -10.06 -14.73 -2.02
N ALA A 246 -10.44 -14.65 -0.75
CA ALA A 246 -10.66 -15.82 0.10
C ALA A 246 -12.10 -15.80 0.63
N VAL A 247 -12.80 -16.94 0.56
CA VAL A 247 -14.13 -17.12 1.14
C VAL A 247 -14.02 -18.14 2.26
N LEU A 248 -14.27 -17.74 3.51
CA LEU A 248 -14.46 -18.67 4.63
C LEU A 248 -15.94 -19.00 4.74
N ALA A 249 -16.28 -20.26 4.45
CA ALA A 249 -17.67 -20.70 4.39
C ALA A 249 -17.90 -22.02 5.14
N ASP A 250 -19.02 -22.12 5.86
CA ASP A 250 -19.49 -23.36 6.47
C ASP A 250 -20.60 -24.01 5.63
N ALA A 251 -21.10 -25.17 6.06
CA ALA A 251 -22.15 -25.91 5.38
C ALA A 251 -23.48 -25.14 5.17
N THR A 252 -23.66 -23.95 5.76
CA THR A 252 -24.85 -23.11 5.56
C THR A 252 -24.74 -22.15 4.39
N ALA A 253 -23.55 -21.98 3.81
CA ALA A 253 -23.33 -21.13 2.65
C ALA A 253 -24.08 -21.64 1.41
N ASP A 254 -24.53 -20.70 0.57
CA ASP A 254 -25.09 -21.05 -0.73
C ASP A 254 -23.94 -21.31 -1.72
N PRO A 255 -23.79 -22.54 -2.25
CA PRO A 255 -22.71 -22.87 -3.18
C PRO A 255 -22.73 -22.02 -4.46
N ALA A 256 -23.90 -21.53 -4.89
CA ALA A 256 -24.01 -20.70 -6.07
C ALA A 256 -23.43 -19.30 -5.84
N HIS A 257 -23.61 -18.74 -4.63
CA HIS A 257 -23.00 -17.45 -4.26
C HIS A 257 -21.47 -17.59 -4.20
N VAL A 258 -20.97 -18.57 -3.44
CA VAL A 258 -19.52 -18.82 -3.34
C VAL A 258 -18.88 -19.02 -4.71
N ALA A 259 -19.50 -19.80 -5.60
CA ALA A 259 -19.00 -19.99 -6.96
C ALA A 259 -18.96 -18.66 -7.75
N ALA A 260 -20.00 -17.84 -7.65
CA ALA A 260 -20.05 -16.54 -8.31
C ALA A 260 -18.95 -15.60 -7.82
N ASP A 261 -18.70 -15.56 -6.52
CA ASP A 261 -17.69 -14.71 -5.90
C ASP A 261 -16.26 -15.15 -6.32
N LEU A 262 -15.98 -16.46 -6.36
CA LEU A 262 -14.72 -16.99 -6.88
C LEU A 262 -14.51 -16.65 -8.37
N ILE A 263 -15.57 -16.72 -9.18
CA ILE A 263 -15.52 -16.37 -10.61
C ILE A 263 -15.29 -14.86 -10.78
N SER A 264 -15.95 -14.03 -9.98
CA SER A 264 -15.82 -12.57 -10.03
C SER A 264 -14.37 -12.15 -9.84
N GLN A 265 -13.65 -12.79 -8.93
CA GLN A 265 -12.22 -12.52 -8.75
C GLN A 265 -11.38 -13.06 -9.93
N ALA A 266 -11.67 -14.28 -10.38
CA ALA A 266 -10.92 -14.94 -11.44
C ALA A 266 -11.00 -14.23 -12.80
N GLU A 267 -12.01 -13.37 -13.02
CA GLU A 267 -12.15 -12.61 -14.26
C GLU A 267 -11.22 -11.39 -14.35
N HIS A 268 -10.62 -10.96 -13.24
CA HIS A 268 -9.73 -9.79 -13.21
C HIS A 268 -8.45 -10.03 -14.02
N ASP A 269 -7.75 -11.14 -13.76
CA ASP A 269 -6.45 -11.45 -14.35
C ASP A 269 -6.18 -12.96 -14.31
N PRO A 270 -5.48 -13.57 -15.28
CA PRO A 270 -5.10 -14.98 -15.22
C PRO A 270 -4.24 -15.38 -14.01
N LEU A 271 -3.59 -14.43 -13.34
CA LEU A 271 -2.86 -14.64 -12.08
C LEU A 271 -3.70 -14.33 -10.83
N ALA A 272 -4.97 -13.92 -10.98
CA ALA A 272 -5.85 -13.72 -9.83
C ALA A 272 -6.01 -15.03 -9.04
N ALA A 273 -6.07 -14.90 -7.71
CA ALA A 273 -6.23 -16.01 -6.79
C ALA A 273 -7.66 -16.08 -6.26
N ALA A 274 -8.25 -17.27 -6.29
CA ALA A 274 -9.57 -17.53 -5.73
C ALA A 274 -9.51 -18.75 -4.79
N VAL A 275 -9.76 -18.51 -3.50
CA VAL A 275 -9.62 -19.51 -2.46
C VAL A 275 -10.93 -19.68 -1.70
N LEU A 276 -11.42 -20.92 -1.61
CA LEU A 276 -12.49 -21.29 -0.69
C LEU A 276 -11.88 -22.02 0.49
N VAL A 277 -12.12 -21.56 1.71
CA VAL A 277 -11.77 -22.26 2.95
C VAL A 277 -13.06 -22.77 3.58
N THR A 278 -13.18 -24.08 3.79
CA THR A 278 -14.41 -24.66 4.34
C THR A 278 -14.14 -25.91 5.17
N ASP A 279 -14.99 -26.14 6.17
CA ASP A 279 -15.03 -27.36 6.95
C ASP A 279 -15.99 -28.42 6.37
N SER A 280 -16.71 -28.09 5.29
CA SER A 280 -17.67 -28.99 4.65
C SER A 280 -17.19 -29.50 3.29
N PRO A 281 -16.81 -30.78 3.19
CA PRO A 281 -16.56 -31.43 1.90
C PRO A 281 -17.77 -31.38 0.96
N GLU A 282 -18.98 -31.42 1.50
CA GLU A 282 -20.22 -31.36 0.72
C GLU A 282 -20.42 -29.98 0.08
N LEU A 283 -20.10 -28.89 0.79
CA LEU A 283 -20.08 -27.54 0.21
C LEU A 283 -19.03 -27.44 -0.88
N ALA A 284 -17.81 -27.95 -0.65
CA ALA A 284 -16.75 -27.94 -1.65
C ALA A 284 -17.17 -28.64 -2.95
N ASP A 285 -17.77 -29.84 -2.85
CA ASP A 285 -18.33 -30.57 -3.99
C ASP A 285 -19.45 -29.79 -4.69
N ALA A 286 -20.31 -29.11 -3.93
CA ALA A 286 -21.40 -28.33 -4.47
C ALA A 286 -20.91 -27.08 -5.22
N VAL A 287 -19.95 -26.35 -4.67
CA VAL A 287 -19.33 -25.18 -5.32
C VAL A 287 -18.65 -25.58 -6.63
N GLU A 288 -17.91 -26.69 -6.65
CA GLU A 288 -17.30 -27.18 -7.89
C GLU A 288 -18.33 -27.49 -8.99
N ARG A 289 -19.52 -27.99 -8.62
CA ARG A 289 -20.61 -28.21 -9.57
C ARG A 289 -21.20 -26.89 -10.10
N GLU A 290 -21.30 -25.87 -9.26
CA GLU A 290 -21.82 -24.54 -9.63
C GLU A 290 -20.85 -23.74 -10.50
N LEU A 291 -19.53 -23.94 -10.35
CA LEU A 291 -18.53 -23.26 -11.17
C LEU A 291 -18.75 -23.51 -12.67
N ALA A 292 -19.01 -24.76 -13.09
CA ALA A 292 -19.12 -25.11 -14.50
C ALA A 292 -20.21 -24.34 -15.28
N PRO A 293 -21.49 -24.34 -14.86
CA PRO A 293 -22.54 -23.59 -15.57
C PRO A 293 -22.33 -22.07 -15.50
N GLN A 294 -21.82 -21.54 -14.39
CA GLN A 294 -21.60 -20.09 -14.24
C GLN A 294 -20.44 -19.59 -15.10
N ILE A 295 -19.32 -20.34 -15.17
CA ILE A 295 -18.20 -20.04 -16.07
C ILE A 295 -18.67 -20.06 -17.53
N ALA A 296 -19.52 -21.01 -17.91
CA ALA A 296 -20.06 -21.08 -19.27
C ALA A 296 -20.99 -19.91 -19.63
N ALA A 297 -21.57 -19.23 -18.64
CA ALA A 297 -22.50 -18.12 -18.83
C ALA A 297 -21.82 -16.74 -18.89
N THR A 298 -20.52 -16.64 -18.58
CA THR A 298 -19.78 -15.36 -18.55
C THR A 298 -18.76 -15.23 -19.70
N LYS A 299 -18.01 -14.13 -19.71
CA LYS A 299 -16.96 -13.81 -20.68
C LYS A 299 -15.57 -14.11 -20.10
N HIS A 300 -14.53 -13.91 -20.90
CA HIS A 300 -13.13 -14.03 -20.47
C HIS A 300 -12.72 -15.41 -19.91
N VAL A 301 -13.47 -16.44 -20.31
CA VAL A 301 -13.31 -17.81 -19.81
C VAL A 301 -11.91 -18.34 -20.08
N ALA A 302 -11.46 -18.33 -21.34
CA ALA A 302 -10.22 -18.96 -21.74
C ALA A 302 -8.97 -18.13 -21.38
N ASP A 303 -9.08 -16.80 -21.36
CA ASP A 303 -7.92 -15.91 -21.20
C ASP A 303 -7.68 -15.43 -19.76
N ARG A 304 -8.67 -15.59 -18.84
CA ARG A 304 -8.58 -15.14 -17.45
C ARG A 304 -9.11 -16.18 -16.46
N ILE A 305 -10.41 -16.49 -16.53
CA ILE A 305 -11.09 -17.26 -15.48
C ILE A 305 -10.54 -18.68 -15.34
N VAL A 306 -10.43 -19.43 -16.45
CA VAL A 306 -9.90 -20.81 -16.41
C VAL A 306 -8.43 -20.82 -15.97
N PRO A 307 -7.52 -19.99 -16.51
CA PRO A 307 -6.16 -19.87 -15.99
C PRO A 307 -6.09 -19.53 -14.49
N ALA A 308 -6.93 -18.61 -14.03
CA ALA A 308 -6.96 -18.19 -12.63
C ALA A 308 -7.42 -19.32 -11.70
N LEU A 309 -8.55 -19.96 -12.01
CA LEU A 309 -9.14 -21.02 -11.17
C LEU A 309 -8.36 -22.33 -11.20
N SER A 310 -7.72 -22.67 -12.33
CA SER A 310 -6.93 -23.90 -12.45
C SER A 310 -5.44 -23.73 -12.12
N GLY A 311 -5.00 -22.50 -11.94
CA GLY A 311 -3.65 -22.17 -11.53
C GLY A 311 -3.39 -22.52 -10.06
N ARG A 312 -2.11 -22.61 -9.72
CA ARG A 312 -1.64 -22.93 -8.36
C ARG A 312 -2.03 -21.90 -7.29
N GLN A 313 -2.46 -20.71 -7.72
CA GLN A 313 -2.90 -19.63 -6.85
C GLN A 313 -4.34 -19.80 -6.35
N SER A 314 -5.10 -20.75 -6.90
CA SER A 314 -6.48 -21.01 -6.53
C SER A 314 -6.65 -22.42 -6.00
N ALA A 315 -7.36 -22.57 -4.88
CA ALA A 315 -7.68 -23.86 -4.31
C ALA A 315 -8.92 -23.81 -3.42
N ILE A 316 -9.53 -24.98 -3.22
CA ILE A 316 -10.43 -25.23 -2.10
C ILE A 316 -9.60 -25.85 -0.97
N VAL A 317 -9.57 -25.19 0.18
CA VAL A 317 -8.86 -25.60 1.39
C VAL A 317 -9.85 -26.20 2.37
N LEU A 318 -9.69 -27.49 2.67
CA LEU A 318 -10.51 -28.19 3.67
C LEU A 318 -9.86 -28.08 5.05
N VAL A 319 -10.66 -27.73 6.05
CA VAL A 319 -10.27 -27.60 7.46
C VAL A 319 -11.23 -28.38 8.36
N ASP A 320 -10.91 -28.55 9.65
CA ASP A 320 -11.78 -29.29 10.59
C ASP A 320 -12.93 -28.46 11.15
N GLY A 321 -12.83 -27.13 11.07
CA GLY A 321 -13.83 -26.23 11.63
C GLY A 321 -13.50 -24.75 11.38
N ILE A 322 -14.40 -23.88 11.85
CA ILE A 322 -14.27 -22.42 11.73
C ILE A 322 -13.01 -21.87 12.41
N ASP A 323 -12.58 -22.46 13.53
CA ASP A 323 -11.39 -22.00 14.25
C ASP A 323 -10.11 -22.25 13.43
N GLU A 324 -10.01 -23.42 12.80
CA GLU A 324 -8.96 -23.75 11.84
C GLU A 324 -9.07 -22.89 10.58
N GLY A 325 -10.29 -22.64 10.09
CA GLY A 325 -10.56 -21.73 8.99
C GLY A 325 -10.06 -20.31 9.25
N LEU A 326 -10.30 -19.79 10.46
CA LEU A 326 -9.78 -18.48 10.91
C LEU A 326 -8.24 -18.45 10.90
N ARG A 327 -7.59 -19.52 11.38
CA ARG A 327 -6.12 -19.63 11.31
C ARG A 327 -5.61 -19.59 9.88
N VAL A 328 -6.31 -20.28 8.96
CA VAL A 328 -5.97 -20.30 7.53
C VAL A 328 -6.12 -18.92 6.91
N VAL A 329 -7.26 -18.24 7.09
CA VAL A 329 -7.48 -16.93 6.46
C VAL A 329 -6.59 -15.84 7.06
N ASP A 330 -6.29 -15.90 8.36
CA ASP A 330 -5.33 -14.98 8.99
C ASP A 330 -3.89 -15.22 8.50
N ALA A 331 -3.49 -16.48 8.29
CA ALA A 331 -2.20 -16.80 7.70
C ALA A 331 -2.12 -16.42 6.21
N TYR A 332 -3.24 -16.54 5.50
CA TYR A 332 -3.38 -16.10 4.13
C TYR A 332 -3.25 -14.58 4.03
N GLY A 333 -4.00 -13.82 4.85
CA GLY A 333 -4.02 -12.36 4.79
C GLY A 333 -4.57 -11.85 3.47
N ALA A 334 -5.78 -12.28 3.11
CA ALA A 334 -6.40 -11.99 1.81
C ALA A 334 -6.52 -10.48 1.56
N GLU A 335 -6.49 -10.09 0.28
CA GLU A 335 -6.95 -8.77 -0.16
C GLU A 335 -8.43 -8.60 0.18
N HIS A 336 -9.27 -9.50 -0.33
CA HIS A 336 -10.70 -9.58 -0.03
C HIS A 336 -11.01 -10.87 0.73
N LEU A 337 -11.62 -10.75 1.91
CA LEU A 337 -12.10 -11.88 2.69
C LEU A 337 -13.62 -11.84 2.82
N GLU A 338 -14.29 -12.88 2.34
CA GLU A 338 -15.71 -13.09 2.62
C GLU A 338 -15.90 -14.09 3.76
N ILE A 339 -16.90 -13.82 4.60
CA ILE A 339 -17.33 -14.71 5.67
C ILE A 339 -18.78 -15.13 5.38
N GLN A 340 -18.96 -16.34 4.87
CA GLN A 340 -20.27 -16.93 4.56
C GLN A 340 -20.55 -18.10 5.52
N THR A 341 -20.81 -17.77 6.79
CA THR A 341 -21.07 -18.75 7.86
C THR A 341 -22.38 -18.45 8.58
N ALA A 342 -22.90 -19.40 9.36
CA ALA A 342 -24.13 -19.23 10.13
C ALA A 342 -24.09 -18.01 11.08
N ASP A 343 -22.93 -17.71 11.68
CA ASP A 343 -22.69 -16.52 12.52
C ASP A 343 -21.59 -15.63 11.92
N ALA A 344 -21.81 -15.18 10.68
CA ALA A 344 -20.80 -14.43 9.91
C ALA A 344 -20.27 -13.19 10.63
N ALA A 345 -21.10 -12.47 11.38
CA ALA A 345 -20.68 -11.26 12.09
C ALA A 345 -19.71 -11.58 13.25
N ALA A 346 -20.00 -12.62 14.05
CA ALA A 346 -19.11 -13.02 15.13
C ALA A 346 -17.78 -13.58 14.60
N VAL A 347 -17.83 -14.36 13.51
CA VAL A 347 -16.62 -14.90 12.86
C VAL A 347 -15.77 -13.77 12.27
N ALA A 348 -16.39 -12.81 11.55
CA ALA A 348 -15.69 -11.64 11.02
C ALA A 348 -14.99 -10.82 12.10
N GLY A 349 -15.60 -10.66 13.28
CA GLY A 349 -15.00 -9.94 14.42
C GLY A 349 -13.75 -10.60 15.02
N ARG A 350 -13.43 -11.84 14.63
CA ARG A 350 -12.25 -12.60 15.09
C ARG A 350 -11.09 -12.57 14.11
N VAL A 351 -11.33 -12.17 12.86
CA VAL A 351 -10.30 -12.04 11.82
C VAL A 351 -9.30 -10.96 12.21
N ARG A 352 -8.01 -11.22 11.98
CA ARG A 352 -6.90 -10.30 12.27
C ARG A 352 -6.27 -9.73 11.00
N ASN A 353 -6.17 -10.54 9.93
CA ASN A 353 -5.45 -10.15 8.71
C ASN A 353 -6.36 -10.28 7.48
N ALA A 354 -6.90 -9.16 7.00
CA ALA A 354 -7.59 -9.05 5.72
C ALA A 354 -7.55 -7.59 5.24
N GLY A 355 -7.52 -7.36 3.92
CA GLY A 355 -7.62 -6.02 3.36
C GLY A 355 -9.01 -5.42 3.60
N ALA A 356 -10.05 -6.17 3.22
CA ALA A 356 -11.45 -5.88 3.53
C ALA A 356 -12.20 -7.17 3.89
N ILE A 357 -13.16 -7.07 4.82
CA ILE A 357 -13.99 -8.19 5.25
C ILE A 357 -15.44 -7.95 4.84
N PHE A 358 -16.01 -8.93 4.18
CA PHE A 358 -17.36 -8.95 3.63
C PHE A 358 -18.20 -9.97 4.40
N VAL A 359 -19.31 -9.52 4.98
CA VAL A 359 -20.01 -10.27 6.03
C VAL A 359 -21.36 -10.79 5.54
N GLY A 360 -21.47 -12.11 5.43
CA GLY A 360 -22.70 -12.80 5.08
C GLY A 360 -23.01 -12.83 3.58
N PRO A 361 -24.10 -13.49 3.18
CA PRO A 361 -24.38 -13.84 1.78
C PRO A 361 -24.82 -12.67 0.89
N TRP A 362 -24.98 -11.48 1.44
CA TRP A 362 -25.52 -10.30 0.72
C TRP A 362 -24.49 -9.19 0.54
N ALA A 363 -23.23 -9.47 0.87
CA ALA A 363 -22.13 -8.53 0.76
C ALA A 363 -21.02 -9.08 -0.14
N PRO A 364 -21.28 -9.42 -1.42
CA PRO A 364 -20.23 -9.92 -2.30
C PRO A 364 -19.12 -8.88 -2.50
N VAL A 365 -17.89 -9.30 -2.78
CA VAL A 365 -16.75 -8.38 -3.04
C VAL A 365 -17.09 -7.30 -4.08
N SER A 366 -17.86 -7.64 -5.11
CA SER A 366 -18.29 -6.67 -6.13
C SER A 366 -19.05 -5.46 -5.54
N LEU A 367 -19.80 -5.63 -4.43
CA LEU A 367 -20.41 -4.50 -3.73
C LEU A 367 -19.31 -3.54 -3.22
N GLY A 368 -18.25 -4.07 -2.62
CA GLY A 368 -17.08 -3.33 -2.14
C GLY A 368 -16.34 -2.58 -3.23
N ASP A 369 -16.16 -3.22 -4.38
CA ASP A 369 -15.41 -2.66 -5.51
C ASP A 369 -16.07 -1.44 -6.14
N TYR A 370 -17.40 -1.36 -6.06
CA TYR A 370 -18.16 -0.34 -6.77
C TYR A 370 -18.91 0.62 -5.84
N CYS A 371 -19.70 0.11 -4.88
CA CYS A 371 -20.77 0.89 -4.28
C CYS A 371 -21.01 0.65 -2.77
N ALA A 372 -20.12 -0.01 -2.04
CA ALA A 372 -20.22 -0.09 -0.57
C ALA A 372 -19.83 1.23 0.10
N GLY A 373 -18.89 1.95 -0.52
CA GLY A 373 -18.21 3.12 0.03
C GLY A 373 -16.87 2.80 0.72
N SER A 374 -16.56 1.52 0.95
CA SER A 374 -15.21 1.05 1.26
C SER A 374 -14.26 1.29 0.06
N ASN A 375 -12.97 1.11 0.29
CA ASN A 375 -11.95 1.29 -0.74
C ASN A 375 -11.48 -0.07 -1.26
N HIS A 376 -11.39 -0.23 -2.58
CA HIS A 376 -10.90 -1.47 -3.20
C HIS A 376 -9.39 -1.48 -3.51
N VAL A 377 -8.68 -0.39 -3.20
CA VAL A 377 -7.22 -0.36 -3.34
C VAL A 377 -6.67 -0.98 -2.06
N LEU A 378 -6.51 -2.30 -2.09
CA LEU A 378 -6.23 -3.12 -0.92
C LEU A 378 -4.83 -3.76 -0.99
N PRO A 379 -4.25 -4.14 0.15
CA PRO A 379 -3.00 -4.89 0.16
C PRO A 379 -3.21 -6.31 -0.35
N THR A 380 -2.37 -6.76 -1.27
CA THR A 380 -2.44 -8.12 -1.86
C THR A 380 -1.21 -8.95 -1.50
N GLY A 381 -1.17 -10.22 -1.90
CA GLY A 381 -0.01 -11.08 -1.70
C GLY A 381 0.31 -11.34 -0.23
N GLY A 382 -0.72 -11.32 0.64
CA GLY A 382 -0.60 -11.46 2.09
C GLY A 382 0.01 -10.28 2.81
N CYS A 383 0.02 -9.09 2.20
CA CYS A 383 0.47 -7.87 2.85
C CYS A 383 -0.56 -7.34 3.87
N ALA A 384 -1.78 -7.88 3.91
CA ALA A 384 -2.81 -7.48 4.88
C ALA A 384 -2.40 -7.72 6.35
N CYS A 385 -1.34 -8.49 6.60
CA CYS A 385 -0.78 -8.65 7.96
C CYS A 385 0.02 -7.44 8.47
N HIS A 386 0.37 -6.48 7.60
CA HIS A 386 1.12 -5.28 7.98
C HIS A 386 0.69 -3.99 7.27
N SER A 387 -0.04 -4.10 6.16
CA SER A 387 -0.53 -2.98 5.36
C SER A 387 -2.05 -2.88 5.47
N SER A 388 -2.57 -1.66 5.31
CA SER A 388 -4.00 -1.39 5.28
C SER A 388 -4.44 -1.02 3.86
N GLY A 389 -5.74 -1.17 3.59
CA GLY A 389 -6.36 -0.58 2.41
C GLY A 389 -6.17 0.93 2.34
N LEU A 390 -6.18 1.46 1.13
CA LEU A 390 -6.13 2.90 0.89
C LEU A 390 -7.31 3.58 1.59
N SER A 391 -7.03 4.65 2.32
CA SER A 391 -8.06 5.41 3.03
C SER A 391 -7.68 6.88 3.13
N VAL A 392 -8.54 7.69 3.75
CA VAL A 392 -8.24 9.08 4.06
C VAL A 392 -6.96 9.21 4.89
N GLN A 393 -6.63 8.19 5.71
CA GLN A 393 -5.43 8.20 6.55
C GLN A 393 -4.15 8.06 5.73
N SER A 394 -4.20 7.36 4.61
CA SER A 394 -3.04 7.17 3.73
C SER A 394 -2.48 8.50 3.23
N PHE A 395 -3.34 9.53 3.15
CA PHE A 395 -2.99 10.87 2.70
C PHE A 395 -2.70 11.84 3.84
N LEU A 396 -2.75 11.41 5.10
CA LEU A 396 -2.53 12.24 6.29
C LEU A 396 -1.24 11.84 7.00
N ARG A 397 -0.54 12.84 7.56
CA ARG A 397 0.66 12.64 8.39
C ARG A 397 0.44 13.26 9.76
N GLY A 398 0.67 12.48 10.81
CA GLY A 398 0.64 12.96 12.19
C GLY A 398 1.89 13.76 12.52
N VAL A 399 1.73 14.95 13.09
CA VAL A 399 2.81 15.82 13.56
C VAL A 399 2.55 16.14 15.03
N HIS A 400 3.53 15.83 15.89
CA HIS A 400 3.48 16.20 17.29
C HIS A 400 3.96 17.64 17.49
N ILE A 401 3.13 18.45 18.14
CA ILE A 401 3.48 19.77 18.63
C ILE A 401 3.62 19.64 20.14
N VAL A 402 4.82 19.83 20.65
CA VAL A 402 5.13 19.73 22.08
C VAL A 402 5.23 21.15 22.65
N ASP A 403 4.39 21.47 23.63
CA ASP A 403 4.34 22.79 24.27
C ASP A 403 4.45 22.66 25.78
N TYR A 404 5.50 23.26 26.35
CA TYR A 404 5.85 23.19 27.76
C TYR A 404 6.17 24.57 28.31
N SER A 405 5.51 24.91 29.41
CA SER A 405 5.90 25.99 30.31
C SER A 405 7.26 25.72 30.94
N ARG A 406 7.87 26.79 31.47
CA ARG A 406 9.13 26.70 32.21
C ARG A 406 8.99 25.79 33.43
N GLU A 407 7.88 25.89 34.13
CA GLU A 407 7.57 25.13 35.35
C GLU A 407 7.42 23.65 35.04
N ALA A 408 6.68 23.30 33.99
CA ALA A 408 6.53 21.91 33.54
C ALA A 408 7.86 21.30 33.10
N LEU A 409 8.72 22.06 32.41
CA LEU A 409 10.06 21.59 32.05
C LEU A 409 10.94 21.39 33.28
N ALA A 410 10.87 22.29 34.27
CA ALA A 410 11.68 22.21 35.48
C ALA A 410 11.43 20.93 36.27
N ASP A 411 10.16 20.51 36.35
CA ASP A 411 9.72 19.30 37.05
C ASP A 411 10.42 18.03 36.51
N VAL A 412 10.57 17.94 35.18
CA VAL A 412 11.16 16.76 34.51
C VAL A 412 12.63 16.94 34.11
N ALA A 413 13.23 18.11 34.30
CA ALA A 413 14.57 18.43 33.80
C ALA A 413 15.64 17.44 34.26
N HIS A 414 15.59 17.04 35.54
CA HIS A 414 16.53 16.10 36.13
C HIS A 414 16.43 14.70 35.51
N HIS A 415 15.22 14.24 35.17
CA HIS A 415 15.02 12.97 34.45
C HIS A 415 15.62 13.01 33.05
N VAL A 416 15.35 14.08 32.28
CA VAL A 416 15.88 14.23 30.92
C VAL A 416 17.40 14.26 30.92
N VAL A 417 18.01 14.98 31.86
CA VAL A 417 19.47 15.02 32.03
C VAL A 417 20.03 13.65 32.39
N THR A 418 19.41 12.95 33.33
CA THR A 418 19.87 11.63 33.78
C THR A 418 19.87 10.63 32.62
N LEU A 419 18.81 10.62 31.81
CA LEU A 419 18.74 9.77 30.62
C LEU A 419 19.78 10.17 29.58
N ALA A 420 19.94 11.47 29.32
CA ALA A 420 20.95 11.96 28.38
C ALA A 420 22.38 11.58 28.80
N GLU A 421 22.68 11.56 30.11
CA GLU A 421 23.99 11.12 30.62
C GLU A 421 24.16 9.60 30.54
N ALA A 422 23.10 8.83 30.84
CA ALA A 422 23.12 7.37 30.72
C ALA A 422 23.28 6.90 29.26
N GLU A 423 22.77 7.66 28.30
CA GLU A 423 22.87 7.40 26.86
C GLU A 423 24.14 7.98 26.21
N ASP A 424 25.03 8.61 26.99
CA ASP A 424 26.22 9.32 26.50
C ASP A 424 25.91 10.41 25.46
N LEU A 425 24.84 11.17 25.72
CA LEU A 425 24.35 12.29 24.91
C LEU A 425 24.41 13.62 25.71
N PRO A 426 25.59 14.08 26.17
CA PRO A 426 25.71 15.21 27.09
C PRO A 426 25.13 16.53 26.54
N ALA A 427 25.15 16.73 25.23
CA ALA A 427 24.56 17.91 24.59
C ALA A 427 23.02 17.98 24.74
N HIS A 428 22.33 16.84 24.82
CA HIS A 428 20.88 16.79 25.06
C HIS A 428 20.56 17.27 26.48
N GLY A 429 21.31 16.80 27.48
CA GLY A 429 21.18 17.28 28.86
C GLY A 429 21.55 18.75 28.99
N ALA A 430 22.63 19.19 28.34
CA ALA A 430 23.05 20.59 28.32
C ALA A 430 21.97 21.53 27.75
N ALA A 431 21.25 21.11 26.71
CA ALA A 431 20.13 21.86 26.15
C ALA A 431 19.04 22.13 27.20
N VAL A 432 18.75 21.17 28.09
CA VAL A 432 17.80 21.41 29.21
C VAL A 432 18.43 22.33 30.25
N LYS A 433 19.66 22.05 30.69
CA LYS A 433 20.37 22.79 31.76
C LYS A 433 20.48 24.30 31.45
N VAL A 434 20.80 24.68 30.20
CA VAL A 434 20.98 26.10 29.83
C VAL A 434 19.70 26.94 29.98
N ARG A 435 18.51 26.33 29.87
CA ARG A 435 17.21 27.00 30.05
C ARG A 435 16.98 27.47 31.50
N PHE A 436 17.76 26.95 32.45
CA PHE A 436 17.71 27.31 33.86
C PHE A 436 18.94 28.11 34.33
N GLY A 437 19.71 28.68 33.40
CA GLY A 437 20.76 29.67 33.72
C GLY A 437 22.15 29.09 34.02
N GLY A 438 22.44 27.86 33.56
CA GLY A 438 23.76 27.22 33.50
C GLY A 438 24.86 27.83 34.39
N ALA A 439 24.87 27.50 35.67
CA ALA A 439 26.02 27.78 36.52
C ALA A 439 26.97 26.57 36.51
N GLU A 440 28.16 26.76 35.94
CA GLU A 440 29.33 25.95 36.26
C GLU A 440 29.54 25.91 37.78
N GLN A 441 29.54 24.72 38.36
CA GLN A 441 30.38 24.38 39.50
C GLN A 441 30.87 22.96 39.31
N ASP A 442 31.97 22.79 38.58
CA ASP A 442 32.95 21.73 38.85
C ASP A 442 34.24 22.01 38.08
N GLY A 443 35.06 22.90 38.63
CA GLY A 443 36.34 23.30 38.05
C GLY A 443 37.36 23.83 39.06
N ARG A 444 37.15 23.60 40.36
CA ARG A 444 38.16 23.90 41.39
C ARG A 444 38.30 22.75 42.38
N GLY A 445 38.76 21.62 41.89
CA GLY A 445 39.41 20.56 42.66
C GLY A 445 40.88 20.47 42.27
N GLY A 446 41.64 21.55 42.48
CA GLY A 446 43.09 21.51 42.38
C GLY A 446 43.66 20.59 43.46
N GLY A 447 43.83 19.31 43.13
CA GLY A 447 44.54 18.33 43.94
C GLY A 447 46.04 18.58 43.90
N ALA A 448 46.51 19.67 44.52
CA ALA A 448 47.89 19.76 44.96
C ALA A 448 48.03 18.82 46.17
N GLY A 449 48.77 17.73 45.99
CA GLY A 449 49.05 16.77 47.04
C GLY A 449 49.75 17.42 48.24
N GLN A 450 49.37 17.00 49.44
CA GLN A 450 50.25 17.04 50.59
C GLN A 450 50.13 15.75 51.39
N ASP A 451 51.25 15.06 51.47
CA ASP A 451 51.57 14.06 52.47
C ASP A 451 51.46 14.64 53.88
N ARG A 452 50.91 13.81 54.77
CA ARG A 452 51.12 13.72 56.24
C ARG A 452 51.88 14.86 56.94
N ARG A 453 51.24 15.48 57.94
CA ARG A 453 51.55 15.39 59.40
C ARG A 453 50.89 16.53 60.21
N GLY A 454 50.41 16.20 61.41
CA GLY A 454 50.49 17.08 62.59
C GLY A 454 49.17 17.73 63.03
N GLY A 455 48.81 17.53 64.31
CA GLY A 455 47.54 17.98 64.90
C GLY A 455 47.49 19.44 65.39
N GLY A 456 46.41 19.76 66.10
CA GLY A 456 46.16 21.04 66.81
C GLY A 456 45.08 21.89 66.10
N ALA A 457 43.83 21.91 66.55
CA ALA A 457 43.26 22.68 67.68
C ALA A 457 42.74 24.07 67.27
N GLU A 458 41.43 24.29 67.54
CA GLU A 458 40.76 25.58 67.89
C GLU A 458 40.81 26.74 66.88
N GLN A 459 39.96 27.76 66.86
CA GLN A 459 38.59 28.12 67.24
C GLN A 459 38.38 29.51 66.58
N ASP A 460 37.13 29.96 66.46
CA ASP A 460 36.70 31.36 66.24
C ASP A 460 36.98 32.00 64.86
N GLY A 461 36.07 32.75 64.24
CA GLY A 461 34.77 33.27 64.66
C GLY A 461 34.49 34.59 63.94
N ARG A 462 33.22 34.79 63.52
CA ARG A 462 32.54 36.07 63.24
C ARG A 462 33.07 36.90 62.04
N GLY A 463 32.26 37.62 61.28
CA GLY A 463 30.83 37.92 61.33
C GLY A 463 30.50 39.09 60.38
N GLY A 464 29.20 39.33 60.17
CA GLY A 464 28.61 40.58 59.63
C GLY A 464 28.79 40.80 58.12
N GLY A 465 27.79 41.15 57.32
CA GLY A 465 26.45 41.65 57.61
C GLY A 465 26.18 42.87 56.71
N ALA A 466 25.00 42.85 56.06
CA ALA A 466 24.21 44.00 55.59
C ALA A 466 24.80 44.88 54.44
N GLU A 467 24.03 45.52 53.56
CA GLU A 467 22.65 45.46 53.05
C GLU A 467 22.53 46.67 52.07
N GLN A 468 21.42 46.72 51.31
CA GLN A 468 20.83 47.92 50.68
C GLN A 468 21.54 48.55 49.47
N ASP A 469 20.89 49.22 48.53
CA ASP A 469 19.52 49.31 47.96
C ASP A 469 19.66 50.44 46.92
N GLY A 470 18.79 50.51 45.90
CA GLY A 470 18.60 51.78 45.19
C GLY A 470 18.20 51.70 43.73
N ARG A 471 16.91 51.97 43.48
CA ARG A 471 16.21 52.03 42.19
C ARG A 471 16.39 53.35 41.45
N GLY A 472 15.97 53.33 40.18
CA GLY A 472 15.42 54.47 39.42
C GLY A 472 16.15 54.63 38.07
N GLY A 473 15.54 54.66 36.89
CA GLY A 473 14.17 54.98 36.47
C GLY A 473 14.26 55.99 35.32
N GLY A 474 13.45 55.85 34.27
CA GLY A 474 13.17 56.96 33.34
C GLY A 474 13.35 56.66 31.84
N ALA A 475 12.28 56.92 31.09
CA ALA A 475 12.06 56.64 29.67
C ALA A 475 12.25 57.88 28.76
N GLY A 476 12.22 57.67 27.44
CA GLY A 476 12.02 58.69 26.39
C GLY A 476 12.58 58.22 25.04
N GLN A 477 11.75 57.68 24.14
CA GLN A 477 10.98 58.33 23.06
C GLN A 477 11.76 58.66 21.76
N ASP A 478 11.27 58.03 20.69
CA ASP A 478 10.92 58.59 19.37
C ASP A 478 11.96 58.87 18.24
N ARG A 479 11.67 58.16 17.11
CA ARG A 479 11.52 58.62 15.71
C ARG A 479 12.61 58.36 14.66
N ARG A 480 12.23 57.45 13.74
CA ARG A 480 12.09 57.52 12.25
C ARG A 480 13.24 58.03 11.37
N GLY A 481 13.46 57.25 10.30
CA GLY A 481 14.07 57.58 9.01
C GLY A 481 14.92 56.39 8.55
N GLY A 482 14.84 55.79 7.36
CA GLY A 482 14.23 56.11 6.08
C GLY A 482 15.21 55.61 4.99
N GLY A 483 14.73 54.92 3.95
CA GLY A 483 15.36 54.91 2.62
C GLY A 483 16.25 53.72 2.19
N ALA A 484 15.72 52.98 1.22
CA ALA A 484 16.30 52.61 -0.09
C ALA A 484 17.49 51.62 -0.23
N GLU A 485 17.16 50.46 -0.81
CA GLU A 485 17.66 49.85 -2.06
C GLU A 485 19.16 49.58 -2.36
N GLN A 486 19.36 48.31 -2.76
CA GLN A 486 20.13 47.76 -3.89
C GLN A 486 21.60 47.28 -3.72
N ASP A 487 21.79 46.11 -4.34
CA ASP A 487 22.98 45.49 -4.93
C ASP A 487 24.01 44.73 -4.07
N GLY A 488 23.97 43.39 -4.20
CA GLY A 488 24.84 42.73 -5.17
C GLY A 488 26.18 42.16 -4.71
N ARG A 489 26.27 40.82 -4.80
CA ARG A 489 27.44 39.95 -5.08
C ARG A 489 28.36 39.52 -3.92
N GLY A 490 28.37 38.20 -3.71
CA GLY A 490 29.52 37.37 -4.11
C GLY A 490 30.50 36.95 -3.00
N GLY A 491 30.60 35.64 -2.75
CA GLY A 491 31.74 35.05 -2.07
C GLY A 491 31.43 33.75 -1.33
N GLY A 492 31.48 32.61 -2.02
CA GLY A 492 31.40 31.28 -1.41
C GLY A 492 32.40 30.34 -2.06
N ALA A 493 33.65 30.40 -1.58
CA ALA A 493 34.66 29.39 -1.83
C ALA A 493 34.52 28.29 -0.75
N GLY A 494 34.43 27.03 -1.15
CA GLY A 494 34.42 25.88 -0.24
C GLY A 494 34.97 24.67 -0.97
N GLN A 495 36.21 24.32 -0.64
CA GLN A 495 37.03 23.28 -1.26
C GLN A 495 36.61 21.87 -0.87
N ASP A 496 36.87 20.95 -1.80
CA ASP A 496 36.87 19.50 -1.69
C ASP A 496 37.59 18.93 -0.46
N ARG A 497 37.07 17.81 0.08
CA ARG A 497 37.92 16.68 0.48
C ARG A 497 37.24 15.34 0.19
N ARG A 498 37.92 14.53 -0.64
CA ARG A 498 37.78 13.07 -0.81
C ARG A 498 38.70 12.34 0.18
N GLY A 499 38.39 11.05 0.39
CA GLY A 499 39.28 10.01 0.93
C GLY A 499 38.63 9.28 2.11
N GLY A 500 38.30 7.99 2.11
CA GLY A 500 38.87 6.85 1.38
C GLY A 500 39.89 6.14 2.28
N GLY A 501 39.61 4.91 2.73
CA GLY A 501 40.60 4.08 3.42
C GLY A 501 40.02 2.90 4.19
N ALA A 502 40.20 1.69 3.66
CA ALA A 502 39.88 0.40 4.24
C ALA A 502 40.91 -0.06 5.29
N GLY A 503 40.55 -1.04 6.12
CA GLY A 503 41.48 -1.79 6.96
C GLY A 503 40.79 -2.96 7.66
N GLN A 504 41.00 -4.18 7.14
CA GLN A 504 40.72 -5.45 7.81
C GLN A 504 41.76 -5.70 8.90
N ASP A 505 41.37 -6.35 9.99
CA ASP A 505 42.16 -7.43 10.60
C ASP A 505 41.29 -8.19 11.62
N GLY A 506 41.19 -9.50 11.43
CA GLY A 506 40.60 -10.42 12.38
C GLY A 506 41.63 -10.94 13.37
N ARG A 507 41.16 -11.30 14.58
CA ARG A 507 41.58 -12.54 15.23
C ARG A 507 40.65 -12.92 16.38
N ASP A 508 40.50 -14.23 16.43
CA ASP A 508 39.64 -15.08 17.23
C ASP A 508 40.15 -15.26 18.69
N THR A 509 39.48 -16.13 19.45
CA THR A 509 39.61 -16.52 20.88
C THR A 509 38.60 -15.82 21.78
N GLY A 510 37.82 -16.50 22.63
CA GLY A 510 37.73 -17.90 22.98
C GLY A 510 36.75 -18.02 24.16
N THR A 511 36.02 -19.13 24.17
CA THR A 511 35.07 -19.63 25.19
C THR A 511 35.43 -19.40 26.66
N GLY A 512 34.40 -19.19 27.50
CA GLY A 512 34.50 -19.42 28.95
C GLY A 512 33.30 -18.92 29.76
N ALA A 513 32.37 -19.83 30.05
CA ALA A 513 31.28 -19.65 31.01
C ALA A 513 31.79 -19.51 32.46
N VAL A 514 30.92 -19.03 33.39
CA VAL A 514 30.64 -19.58 34.75
C VAL A 514 29.95 -18.49 35.64
N VAL A 515 28.64 -18.65 35.94
CA VAL A 515 27.99 -19.06 37.22
C VAL A 515 27.74 -17.93 38.25
N GLY A 516 26.51 -17.91 38.79
CA GLY A 516 26.19 -17.47 40.17
C GLY A 516 25.02 -16.50 40.24
N ALA A 517 23.75 -16.92 40.36
CA ALA A 517 23.05 -17.55 41.49
C ALA A 517 22.33 -16.56 42.42
N GLY A 518 21.02 -16.80 42.58
CA GLY A 518 20.21 -16.54 43.78
C GLY A 518 19.12 -15.49 43.61
N ALA A 519 17.91 -15.61 44.19
CA ALA A 519 17.17 -16.67 44.85
C ALA A 519 15.80 -16.07 45.25
N GLY A 520 14.76 -16.89 45.37
CA GLY A 520 13.49 -16.57 46.05
C GLY A 520 12.25 -16.94 45.21
N ALA A 521 11.76 -18.20 45.24
CA ALA A 521 10.90 -18.83 46.26
C ALA A 521 9.46 -18.26 46.28
N GLY A 522 8.36 -19.03 46.27
CA GLY A 522 8.13 -20.45 46.55
C GLY A 522 7.07 -21.07 45.62
N ALA A 523 7.10 -22.40 45.44
CA ALA A 523 6.50 -23.45 46.30
C ALA A 523 4.99 -23.63 45.99
N GLY A 524 4.44 -24.82 45.75
CA GLY A 524 4.92 -26.21 45.75
C GLY A 524 3.88 -27.07 45.03
N ALA A 525 4.30 -28.16 44.37
CA ALA A 525 4.18 -29.55 44.86
C ALA A 525 2.80 -30.18 44.55
N GLY A 526 2.67 -31.41 44.07
CA GLY A 526 3.61 -32.52 43.86
C GLY A 526 3.15 -33.40 42.68
N GLN A 527 4.09 -34.15 42.08
CA GLN A 527 4.33 -35.60 42.31
C GLN A 527 3.31 -36.47 41.57
N ASP A 528 3.62 -37.60 40.95
CA ASP A 528 4.79 -38.47 40.76
C ASP A 528 4.29 -39.47 39.67
N GLY A 529 5.04 -40.19 38.86
CA GLY A 529 6.45 -40.50 38.78
C GLY A 529 6.70 -41.38 37.53
N ARG A 530 7.97 -41.48 37.09
CA ARG A 530 8.81 -42.70 37.03
C ARG A 530 8.25 -43.85 36.16
N ARG A 531 9.00 -44.57 35.32
CA ARG A 531 10.42 -44.83 34.99
C ARG A 531 10.32 -45.61 33.64
N GLY A 532 11.17 -45.42 32.64
CA GLY A 532 12.54 -45.90 32.58
C GLY A 532 12.66 -47.12 31.65
N GLY A 533 13.76 -47.25 30.90
CA GLY A 533 14.20 -48.54 30.35
C GLY A 533 14.58 -48.54 28.87
N ALA A 534 15.89 -48.69 28.62
CA ALA A 534 16.53 -48.90 27.34
C ALA A 534 16.27 -50.31 26.74
N GLY A 535 16.52 -50.48 25.44
CA GLY A 535 16.62 -51.80 24.80
C GLY A 535 16.93 -51.73 23.30
N GLN A 536 18.09 -52.27 22.92
CA GLN A 536 18.63 -52.40 21.56
C GLN A 536 17.83 -53.36 20.65
N GLY A 537 17.97 -53.21 19.33
CA GLY A 537 17.61 -54.26 18.37
C GLY A 537 17.79 -53.83 16.90
N ALA A 538 18.91 -54.25 16.29
CA ALA A 538 19.28 -54.02 14.90
C ALA A 538 18.56 -54.94 13.90
N ARG A 539 18.41 -54.48 12.65
CA ARG A 539 18.60 -55.15 11.33
C ARG A 539 17.95 -54.26 10.25
N ASP A 540 18.68 -53.54 9.39
CA ASP A 540 19.54 -53.93 8.26
C ASP A 540 18.76 -54.17 6.93
N THR A 541 19.42 -53.84 5.79
CA THR A 541 18.98 -53.60 4.39
C THR A 541 18.57 -52.13 4.11
N GLY A 542 19.28 -51.30 3.34
CA GLY A 542 20.06 -51.47 2.09
C GLY A 542 19.29 -50.72 0.98
N ALA A 543 19.77 -49.80 0.15
CA ALA A 543 21.11 -49.41 -0.27
C ALA A 543 21.08 -47.98 -0.89
N VAL A 544 22.18 -47.27 -0.68
CA VAL A 544 22.96 -46.33 -1.52
C VAL A 544 22.35 -45.80 -2.84
N ILE A 545 22.26 -44.46 -2.97
CA ILE A 545 22.53 -43.73 -4.22
C ILE A 545 23.43 -42.52 -3.90
N GLY A 546 24.62 -42.50 -4.49
CA GLY A 546 25.56 -41.38 -4.47
C GLY A 546 25.32 -40.42 -5.64
N ALA A 547 25.56 -39.14 -5.36
CA ALA A 547 25.54 -38.01 -6.28
C ALA A 547 26.67 -38.05 -7.31
N VAL A 548 26.46 -37.46 -8.49
CA VAL A 548 27.49 -36.70 -9.25
C VAL A 548 26.83 -35.64 -10.14
N ILE A 549 27.40 -34.43 -10.07
CA ILE A 549 27.21 -33.23 -10.89
C ILE A 549 27.91 -33.38 -12.26
N GLY A 550 27.32 -32.88 -13.35
CA GLY A 550 27.99 -32.81 -14.66
C GLY A 550 27.57 -31.59 -15.48
N ALA A 551 28.54 -30.74 -15.81
CA ALA A 551 28.45 -29.59 -16.71
C ALA A 551 28.70 -29.98 -18.18
N GLY A 552 28.32 -29.09 -19.12
CA GLY A 552 28.74 -29.10 -20.54
C GLY A 552 27.68 -28.44 -21.44
N GLN A 553 27.82 -27.16 -21.83
CA GLN A 553 28.50 -26.62 -23.02
C GLN A 553 27.94 -27.05 -24.40
N ASP A 554 27.41 -26.03 -25.09
CA ASP A 554 27.44 -25.70 -26.53
C ASP A 554 27.27 -26.77 -27.62
N ALA A 555 26.29 -26.54 -28.50
CA ALA A 555 26.51 -26.59 -29.96
C ALA A 555 25.39 -25.87 -30.74
N ARG A 556 25.82 -25.00 -31.67
CA ARG A 556 25.01 -24.34 -32.70
C ARG A 556 24.66 -25.33 -33.82
N GLY A 557 23.54 -25.10 -34.50
CA GLY A 557 23.19 -25.80 -35.74
C GLY A 557 22.08 -25.10 -36.51
N THR A 558 22.46 -24.26 -37.46
CA THR A 558 21.62 -23.66 -38.50
C THR A 558 21.13 -24.69 -39.52
N GLY A 559 19.90 -24.56 -40.03
CA GLY A 559 19.42 -25.36 -41.17
C GLY A 559 18.10 -24.85 -41.74
N THR A 560 18.18 -24.01 -42.77
CA THR A 560 17.11 -23.60 -43.68
C THR A 560 16.64 -24.73 -44.61
N GLY A 561 15.36 -24.79 -44.95
CA GLY A 561 14.83 -25.64 -46.02
C GLY A 561 13.39 -25.28 -46.42
N GLN A 562 13.24 -24.69 -47.61
CA GLN A 562 11.98 -24.31 -48.27
C GLN A 562 11.31 -25.49 -49.01
N ASN A 563 10.08 -25.21 -49.50
CA ASN A 563 9.39 -25.76 -50.70
C ASN A 563 8.53 -27.03 -50.47
N THR A 564 7.29 -27.21 -50.97
CA THR A 564 6.61 -26.77 -52.22
C THR A 564 5.07 -27.01 -52.20
N ARG A 565 4.30 -26.16 -52.92
CA ARG A 565 3.12 -26.41 -53.83
C ARG A 565 1.88 -27.18 -53.31
N GLY A 566 0.61 -26.90 -53.65
CA GLY A 566 -0.06 -26.02 -54.64
C GLY A 566 -1.46 -26.59 -55.02
N THR A 567 -2.28 -25.77 -55.72
CA THR A 567 -3.62 -26.03 -56.35
C THR A 567 -4.85 -25.86 -55.43
N GLY A 568 -5.98 -25.25 -55.80
CA GLY A 568 -6.48 -24.65 -57.06
C GLY A 568 -7.99 -24.36 -56.92
N THR A 569 -8.46 -23.29 -57.56
CA THR A 569 -9.73 -22.56 -57.40
C THR A 569 -10.91 -23.00 -58.27
N GLY A 570 -12.13 -22.57 -57.87
CA GLY A 570 -13.21 -22.11 -58.76
C GLY A 570 -14.60 -22.67 -58.42
N ASP A 571 -15.74 -22.04 -58.68
CA ASP A 571 -16.21 -20.64 -58.84
C ASP A 571 -17.75 -20.76 -58.99
N GLY A 572 -18.54 -19.72 -58.68
CA GLY A 572 -19.99 -19.77 -58.95
C GLY A 572 -20.86 -18.74 -58.23
N THR A 573 -20.99 -17.55 -58.81
CA THR A 573 -21.97 -16.49 -58.50
C THR A 573 -23.13 -16.49 -59.51
N VAL A 574 -24.38 -16.25 -59.10
CA VAL A 574 -25.40 -15.42 -59.82
C VAL A 574 -26.43 -14.83 -58.83
N THR A 575 -26.86 -13.62 -59.20
CA THR A 575 -27.65 -12.50 -58.65
C THR A 575 -29.15 -12.66 -58.32
N GLY A 576 -29.69 -11.73 -57.52
CA GLY A 576 -31.11 -11.33 -57.55
C GLY A 576 -31.45 -10.15 -56.61
N THR A 577 -31.89 -9.02 -57.18
CA THR A 577 -32.32 -7.75 -56.54
C THR A 577 -33.86 -7.65 -56.41
N GLY A 578 -34.35 -6.80 -55.50
CA GLY A 578 -35.73 -6.78 -54.95
C GLY A 578 -36.83 -5.96 -55.64
N GLN A 579 -37.95 -5.76 -54.93
CA GLN A 579 -38.92 -4.65 -55.09
C GLN A 579 -40.04 -4.64 -54.02
N ASP A 580 -40.49 -3.41 -53.72
CA ASP A 580 -41.50 -2.93 -52.77
C ASP A 580 -42.95 -3.06 -53.26
N ALA A 581 -43.95 -3.21 -52.35
CA ALA A 581 -45.32 -2.66 -52.51
C ALA A 581 -46.19 -2.75 -51.22
N ARG A 582 -46.85 -1.63 -50.90
CA ARG A 582 -47.79 -1.38 -49.77
C ARG A 582 -49.26 -1.76 -50.08
N ARG A 583 -50.05 -2.03 -49.01
CA ARG A 583 -51.49 -1.73 -48.74
C ARG A 583 -51.83 -2.38 -47.37
N GLY A 584 -52.54 -1.85 -46.37
CA GLY A 584 -53.24 -0.59 -46.07
C GLY A 584 -54.21 -0.80 -44.88
N GLY A 585 -54.38 0.20 -44.00
CA GLY A 585 -55.47 0.38 -43.01
C GLY A 585 -55.14 -0.04 -41.55
N GLY A 586 -55.34 0.76 -40.49
CA GLY A 586 -55.89 2.11 -40.32
C GLY A 586 -55.66 2.62 -38.88
N ASP A 587 -55.72 3.95 -38.72
CA ASP A 587 -55.79 4.78 -37.49
C ASP A 587 -57.27 5.31 -37.41
N PRO A 588 -57.83 5.93 -36.34
CA PRO A 588 -57.14 6.62 -35.24
C PRO A 588 -57.74 6.53 -33.82
N ASP A 589 -56.94 6.90 -32.81
CA ASP A 589 -57.39 7.83 -31.75
C ASP A 589 -56.23 8.30 -30.84
N LYS A 590 -56.04 9.63 -30.85
CA LYS A 590 -55.41 10.51 -29.85
C LYS A 590 -56.42 11.67 -29.64
N PRO A 591 -56.32 12.61 -28.66
CA PRO A 591 -55.20 12.91 -27.74
C PRO A 591 -55.63 13.27 -26.28
N SER A 592 -54.69 13.57 -25.38
CA SER A 592 -54.71 14.84 -24.61
C SER A 592 -53.49 15.03 -23.71
N ASP A 593 -52.88 16.21 -23.85
CA ASP A 593 -51.95 16.88 -22.95
C ASP A 593 -52.61 17.27 -21.61
N TRP A 594 -51.87 17.25 -20.49
CA TRP A 594 -51.76 18.36 -19.52
C TRP A 594 -50.78 17.96 -18.38
N LYS A 595 -49.60 18.57 -18.25
CA LYS A 595 -49.27 19.76 -17.41
C LYS A 595 -49.35 19.55 -15.88
N VAL A 596 -48.17 19.76 -15.27
CA VAL A 596 -47.85 20.06 -13.86
C VAL A 596 -48.75 21.17 -13.28
N PRO A 597 -49.01 21.16 -11.95
CA PRO A 597 -48.81 22.38 -11.18
C PRO A 597 -48.09 22.17 -9.82
N PRO A 598 -47.64 23.27 -9.15
CA PRO A 598 -46.66 23.26 -8.06
C PRO A 598 -47.22 23.70 -6.67
N SER A 599 -46.29 23.85 -5.72
CA SER A 599 -46.32 24.57 -4.40
C SER A 599 -46.92 23.80 -3.22
N LYS A 600 -46.32 23.81 -2.02
CA LYS A 600 -45.64 24.91 -1.31
C LYS A 600 -44.31 24.51 -0.66
#